data_AF-A0A0G0IUC0-F1
#
_entry.id   AF-A0A0G0IUC0-F1
#
_cell.length_a   1.000
_cell.length_b   1.000
_cell.length_c   1.000
_cell.angle_alpha   90.00
_cell.angle_beta   90.00
_cell.angle_gamma   90.00
#
_symmetry.space_group_name_H-M   'P 1'
#
loop_
_entity.id
_entity.type
_entity.pdbx_description
1 polymer ?
#
loop_
_entity_poly.entity_id
_entity_poly.type
_entity_poly.pdbx_seq_one_letter_code
_entity_poly.pdbx_strand_id
1 'polypeptide(L)'
;MQSIAELKVNLFSPEAITKFWKAKLQADGKRIGLDISVLDCNWTKREMRKPMIGINGAEVPSMMVYIPQELYGQEGLIKLGQMYPKMNIWPVQKETVAWVMRDSPDSSKKGRWIKVEATIDAPNINTTEKDLKNHAKAKKYSRQRLITYIFASQASKDLTGHYLDEESTWSRLGTHFQSEVAYVRFHSDGDLTIPWPLDPQAHGAGIGGRFEEVKKA
;
A
#
# COMPACT_ATOMS: atom_id res chain seq x y z
N MET A 1 26.37 -1.40 -13.77
CA MET A 1 25.61 -0.68 -12.72
C MET A 1 24.77 0.41 -13.40
N GLN A 2 23.57 0.06 -13.87
CA GLN A 2 22.55 1.06 -14.22
C GLN A 2 21.97 1.59 -12.92
N SER A 3 22.07 2.91 -12.71
CA SER A 3 21.78 3.51 -11.41
C SER A 3 20.27 3.61 -11.17
N ILE A 4 19.86 3.45 -9.91
CA ILE A 4 18.52 3.68 -9.35
C ILE A 4 17.90 5.04 -9.81
N ALA A 5 18.71 5.98 -10.30
CA ALA A 5 18.26 7.25 -10.86
C ALA A 5 17.46 7.11 -12.17
N GLU A 6 17.76 6.12 -13.03
CA GLU A 6 17.04 5.94 -14.31
C GLU A 6 15.62 5.38 -14.12
N LEU A 7 15.42 4.50 -13.13
CA LEU A 7 14.09 4.05 -12.69
C LEU A 7 13.28 5.17 -12.01
N LYS A 8 13.95 6.09 -11.31
CA LYS A 8 13.33 7.21 -10.59
C LYS A 8 12.77 8.32 -11.48
N VAL A 9 13.18 8.48 -12.74
CA VAL A 9 12.68 9.61 -13.58
C VAL A 9 11.50 9.23 -14.49
N ASN A 10 11.45 7.97 -14.96
CA ASN A 10 10.49 7.55 -15.98
C ASN A 10 9.13 7.06 -15.46
N LEU A 11 9.01 6.61 -14.21
CA LEU A 11 7.74 6.11 -13.66
C LEU A 11 6.76 7.22 -13.21
N PHE A 12 7.14 8.48 -13.41
CA PHE A 12 6.28 9.63 -13.14
C PHE A 12 5.43 10.06 -14.34
N SER A 13 5.43 9.32 -15.45
CA SER A 13 4.47 9.51 -16.55
C SER A 13 3.29 8.54 -16.41
N PRO A 14 2.06 8.96 -16.75
CA PRO A 14 0.88 8.10 -16.71
C PRO A 14 1.05 6.83 -17.56
N GLU A 15 1.66 6.97 -18.74
CA GLU A 15 1.88 5.87 -19.69
C GLU A 15 2.90 4.87 -19.14
N ALA A 16 4.00 5.38 -18.59
CA ALA A 16 5.07 4.54 -18.04
C ALA A 16 4.59 3.75 -16.81
N ILE A 17 3.85 4.39 -15.89
CA ILE A 17 3.35 3.71 -14.70
C ILE A 17 2.26 2.69 -15.06
N THR A 18 1.41 3.00 -16.04
CA THR A 18 0.45 2.04 -16.59
C THR A 18 1.17 0.84 -17.20
N LYS A 19 2.22 1.05 -18.00
CA LYS A 19 2.98 -0.04 -18.60
C LYS A 19 3.64 -0.93 -17.54
N PHE A 20 4.22 -0.32 -16.50
CA PHE A 20 4.79 -1.04 -15.36
C PHE A 20 3.74 -1.93 -14.68
N TRP A 21 2.61 -1.36 -14.28
CA TRP A 21 1.56 -2.12 -13.59
C TRP A 21 0.90 -3.18 -14.47
N LYS A 22 0.71 -2.92 -15.78
CA LYS A 22 0.26 -3.93 -16.75
C LYS A 22 1.20 -5.13 -16.76
N ALA A 23 2.50 -4.90 -16.97
CA ALA A 23 3.48 -5.98 -17.04
C ALA A 23 3.57 -6.75 -15.70
N LYS A 24 3.62 -6.03 -14.57
CA LYS A 24 3.69 -6.63 -13.24
C LYS A 24 2.47 -7.51 -12.95
N LEU A 25 1.27 -6.97 -13.09
CA LEU A 25 0.04 -7.69 -12.74
C LEU A 25 -0.29 -8.83 -13.72
N GLN A 26 0.10 -8.72 -15.00
CA GLN A 26 0.04 -9.84 -15.93
C GLN A 26 0.97 -10.98 -15.49
N ALA A 27 2.21 -10.67 -15.12
CA ALA A 27 3.16 -11.68 -14.66
C ALA A 27 2.73 -12.33 -13.34
N ASP A 28 2.32 -11.52 -12.36
CA ASP A 28 1.92 -11.99 -11.04
C ASP A 28 0.56 -12.71 -11.09
N GLY A 29 -0.40 -12.22 -11.87
CA GLY A 29 -1.72 -12.85 -12.06
C GLY A 29 -1.65 -14.19 -12.78
N LYS A 30 -0.80 -14.31 -13.81
CA LYS A 30 -0.59 -15.57 -14.55
C LYS A 30 -0.16 -16.72 -13.65
N ARG A 31 0.62 -16.46 -12.59
CA ARG A 31 1.05 -17.49 -11.62
C ARG A 31 -0.12 -18.18 -10.92
N ILE A 32 -1.25 -17.50 -10.81
CA ILE A 32 -2.45 -17.98 -10.12
C ILE A 32 -3.64 -18.14 -11.06
N GLY A 33 -3.41 -18.13 -12.37
CA GLY A 33 -4.46 -18.29 -13.39
C GLY A 33 -5.44 -17.11 -13.48
N LEU A 34 -5.06 -15.92 -13.02
CA LEU A 34 -5.86 -14.71 -13.17
C LEU A 34 -5.36 -13.86 -14.34
N ASP A 35 -6.29 -13.43 -15.18
CA ASP A 35 -6.06 -12.37 -16.16
C ASP A 35 -6.49 -11.04 -15.54
N ILE A 36 -5.53 -10.14 -15.32
CA ILE A 36 -5.75 -8.86 -14.63
C ILE A 36 -5.64 -7.73 -15.64
N SER A 37 -6.75 -7.03 -15.86
CA SER A 37 -6.77 -5.81 -16.66
C SER A 37 -6.35 -4.60 -15.82
N VAL A 38 -5.52 -3.74 -16.41
CA VAL A 38 -5.05 -2.49 -15.79
C VAL A 38 -5.51 -1.33 -16.66
N LEU A 39 -6.36 -0.47 -16.10
CA LEU A 39 -6.81 0.75 -16.77
C LEU A 39 -5.65 1.73 -16.93
N ASP A 40 -5.73 2.57 -17.97
CA ASP A 40 -4.76 3.65 -18.15
C ASP A 40 -4.82 4.64 -16.98
N CYS A 41 -3.66 5.15 -16.58
CA CYS A 41 -3.53 6.03 -15.42
C CYS A 41 -4.21 7.37 -15.72
N ASN A 42 -5.24 7.70 -14.93
CA ASN A 42 -6.01 8.94 -15.06
C ASN A 42 -5.43 10.11 -14.25
N TRP A 43 -4.23 9.94 -13.69
CA TRP A 43 -3.48 11.01 -13.04
C TRP A 43 -2.58 11.69 -14.07
N THR A 44 -2.39 12.99 -13.92
CA THR A 44 -1.42 13.73 -14.73
C THR A 44 -0.03 13.59 -14.13
N LYS A 45 1.00 13.74 -14.97
CA LYS A 45 2.41 13.80 -14.55
C LYS A 45 2.67 14.80 -13.42
N ARG A 46 1.96 15.93 -13.41
CA ARG A 46 2.06 16.94 -12.33
C ARG A 46 1.47 16.43 -11.01
N GLU A 47 0.29 15.81 -11.06
CA GLU A 47 -0.36 15.24 -9.86
C GLU A 47 0.45 14.09 -9.27
N MET A 48 1.02 13.23 -10.12
CA MET A 48 1.86 12.10 -9.72
C MET A 48 3.16 12.54 -9.03
N ARG A 49 3.79 13.62 -9.52
CA ARG A 49 5.05 14.14 -8.98
C ARG A 49 4.90 14.93 -7.69
N LYS A 50 3.72 15.50 -7.44
CA LYS A 50 3.48 16.26 -6.22
C LYS A 50 3.67 15.31 -5.02
N PRO A 51 4.49 15.62 -4.01
CA PRO A 51 4.57 14.77 -2.84
C PRO A 51 3.24 14.77 -2.07
N MET A 52 3.05 13.75 -1.21
CA MET A 52 2.00 13.80 -0.20
C MET A 52 2.49 14.63 0.99
N ILE A 53 1.57 15.23 1.75
CA ILE A 53 1.93 16.06 2.90
C ILE A 53 1.70 15.27 4.18
N GLY A 54 2.76 15.00 4.95
CA GLY A 54 2.72 14.32 6.24
C GLY A 54 2.22 15.21 7.38
N ILE A 55 2.11 14.64 8.59
CA ILE A 55 1.49 15.27 9.77
C ILE A 55 2.14 16.60 10.17
N ASN A 56 3.46 16.72 10.01
CA ASN A 56 4.21 17.95 10.35
C ASN A 56 4.38 18.90 9.16
N GLY A 57 3.59 18.73 8.10
CA GLY A 57 3.73 19.51 6.86
C GLY A 57 4.89 19.05 5.98
N ALA A 58 5.63 18.02 6.38
CA ALA A 58 6.73 17.45 5.60
C ALA A 58 6.24 16.90 4.26
N GLU A 59 7.01 17.14 3.20
CA GLU A 59 6.79 16.51 1.90
C GLU A 59 7.28 15.06 1.94
N VAL A 60 6.35 14.13 1.75
CA VAL A 60 6.60 12.69 1.75
C VAL A 60 6.58 12.19 0.30
N PRO A 61 7.67 11.54 -0.17
CA PRO A 61 7.68 10.87 -1.46
C PRO A 61 6.49 9.94 -1.65
N SER A 62 5.92 9.95 -2.85
CA SER A 62 4.73 9.17 -3.18
C SER A 62 4.89 8.41 -4.48
N MET A 63 4.12 7.35 -4.64
CA MET A 63 4.03 6.57 -5.89
C MET A 63 2.57 6.30 -6.26
N MET A 64 2.35 5.94 -7.52
CA MET A 64 1.06 5.45 -7.98
C MET A 64 1.01 3.93 -7.91
N VAL A 65 -0.10 3.42 -7.37
CA VAL A 65 -0.41 2.01 -7.25
C VAL A 65 -1.73 1.74 -7.94
N TYR A 66 -1.81 0.65 -8.71
CA TYR A 66 -3.07 0.16 -9.25
C TYR A 66 -3.59 -0.99 -8.40
N ILE A 67 -4.86 -0.93 -7.99
CA ILE A 67 -5.53 -2.02 -7.29
C ILE A 67 -6.58 -2.62 -8.21
N PRO A 68 -6.37 -3.86 -8.70
CA PRO A 68 -7.34 -4.58 -9.51
C PRO A 68 -8.65 -4.85 -8.77
N GLN A 69 -9.75 -4.96 -9.52
CA GLN A 69 -11.06 -5.22 -8.92
C GLN A 69 -11.13 -6.63 -8.31
N GLU A 70 -10.51 -7.59 -8.99
CA GLU A 70 -10.48 -9.02 -8.69
C GLU A 70 -9.76 -9.33 -7.37
N LEU A 71 -9.00 -8.36 -6.87
CA LEU A 71 -8.16 -8.46 -5.68
C LEU A 71 -8.72 -7.67 -4.49
N TYR A 72 -9.91 -7.08 -4.60
CA TYR A 72 -10.59 -6.49 -3.44
C TYR A 72 -11.19 -7.53 -2.49
N GLY A 73 -11.24 -7.15 -1.21
CA GLY A 73 -11.88 -7.91 -0.16
C GLY A 73 -11.14 -9.19 0.24
N GLN A 74 -11.84 -10.05 0.97
CA GLN A 74 -11.26 -11.24 1.59
C GLN A 74 -10.75 -12.25 0.54
N GLU A 75 -11.53 -12.53 -0.51
CA GLU A 75 -11.10 -13.42 -1.60
C GLU A 75 -9.89 -12.87 -2.34
N GLY A 76 -9.86 -11.55 -2.55
CA GLY A 76 -8.73 -10.88 -3.17
C GLY A 76 -7.44 -11.01 -2.37
N LEU A 77 -7.52 -10.99 -1.04
CA LEU A 77 -6.36 -11.19 -0.17
C LEU A 77 -5.84 -12.64 -0.21
N ILE A 78 -6.73 -13.62 -0.33
CA ILE A 78 -6.33 -15.03 -0.56
C ILE A 78 -5.54 -15.13 -1.87
N LYS A 79 -6.07 -14.54 -2.95
CA LYS A 79 -5.36 -14.47 -4.25
C LYS A 79 -4.03 -13.73 -4.13
N LEU A 80 -3.94 -12.66 -3.37
CA LEU A 80 -2.67 -11.96 -3.11
C LEU A 80 -1.64 -12.86 -2.40
N GLY A 81 -2.08 -13.66 -1.43
CA GLY A 81 -1.21 -14.66 -0.79
C GLY A 81 -0.71 -15.71 -1.78
N GLN A 82 -1.53 -16.10 -2.75
CA GLN A 82 -1.13 -17.01 -3.83
C GLN A 82 -0.17 -16.33 -4.83
N MET A 83 -0.38 -15.05 -5.17
CA MET A 83 0.50 -14.27 -6.05
C MET A 83 1.89 -14.07 -5.44
N TYR A 84 1.95 -13.89 -4.13
CA TYR A 84 3.16 -13.61 -3.37
C TYR A 84 3.30 -14.59 -2.18
N PRO A 85 3.66 -15.85 -2.44
CA PRO A 85 3.64 -16.92 -1.42
C PRO A 85 4.59 -16.67 -0.25
N LYS A 86 5.66 -15.88 -0.47
CA LYS A 86 6.62 -15.51 0.58
C LYS A 86 6.04 -14.57 1.64
N MET A 87 4.96 -13.85 1.34
CA MET A 87 4.33 -12.98 2.33
C MET A 87 3.86 -13.76 3.54
N ASN A 88 3.72 -15.10 3.41
CA ASN A 88 3.34 -16.02 4.49
C ASN A 88 2.21 -15.43 5.34
N ILE A 89 1.33 -14.69 4.65
CA ILE A 89 0.25 -14.02 5.30
C ILE A 89 -0.62 -15.15 5.85
N TRP A 90 -1.01 -15.01 7.11
CA TRP A 90 -1.87 -15.95 7.83
C TRP A 90 -3.34 -16.06 7.36
N PRO A 91 -3.89 -15.40 6.29
CA PRO A 91 -5.28 -15.59 5.85
C PRO A 91 -5.65 -17.02 5.44
N VAL A 92 -4.69 -17.93 5.30
CA VAL A 92 -4.97 -19.34 5.04
C VAL A 92 -5.12 -20.14 6.35
N GLN A 93 -4.77 -19.57 7.52
CA GLN A 93 -4.64 -20.35 8.76
C GLN A 93 -5.71 -20.14 9.83
N LYS A 94 -6.41 -19.00 9.96
CA LYS A 94 -7.59 -18.84 10.85
C LYS A 94 -8.21 -17.44 10.80
N GLU A 95 -9.42 -17.36 11.36
CA GLU A 95 -10.37 -16.25 11.58
C GLU A 95 -9.82 -14.81 11.78
N THR A 96 -8.54 -14.61 12.07
CA THR A 96 -7.89 -13.33 12.38
C THR A 96 -7.93 -12.30 11.23
N VAL A 97 -7.88 -12.75 9.97
CA VAL A 97 -7.83 -11.84 8.81
C VAL A 97 -9.19 -11.22 8.48
N ALA A 98 -10.28 -11.90 8.82
CA ALA A 98 -11.63 -11.35 8.68
C ALA A 98 -11.86 -10.09 9.55
N TRP A 99 -11.05 -9.91 10.60
CA TRP A 99 -11.12 -8.75 11.51
C TRP A 99 -10.39 -7.52 10.96
N VAL A 100 -9.26 -7.70 10.28
CA VAL A 100 -8.46 -6.58 9.72
C VAL A 100 -9.12 -6.00 8.46
N MET A 101 -9.86 -6.82 7.71
CA MET A 101 -10.36 -6.48 6.38
C MET A 101 -11.85 -6.82 6.22
N ARG A 102 -12.73 -5.86 6.53
CA ARG A 102 -14.07 -5.78 5.94
C ARG A 102 -14.08 -4.77 4.79
N ASP A 103 -13.15 -4.91 3.86
CA ASP A 103 -13.39 -4.38 2.52
C ASP A 103 -14.39 -5.34 1.86
N SER A 104 -15.69 -5.01 1.89
CA SER A 104 -16.64 -5.74 1.06
C SER A 104 -16.22 -5.57 -0.40
N PRO A 105 -16.22 -6.64 -1.23
CA PRO A 105 -16.14 -6.49 -2.67
C PRO A 105 -17.34 -5.67 -3.11
N ASP A 106 -17.11 -4.38 -3.32
CA ASP A 106 -18.07 -3.53 -3.96
C ASP A 106 -17.96 -3.84 -5.45
N SER A 107 -18.86 -4.71 -5.93
CA SER A 107 -18.94 -5.13 -7.33
C SER A 107 -19.14 -3.96 -8.30
N SER A 108 -19.46 -2.76 -7.81
CA SER A 108 -19.51 -1.52 -8.60
C SER A 108 -18.15 -0.85 -8.81
N LYS A 109 -17.10 -1.24 -8.07
CA LYS A 109 -15.79 -0.59 -8.12
C LYS A 109 -14.87 -1.26 -9.13
N LYS A 110 -14.77 -0.64 -10.31
CA LYS A 110 -13.69 -0.90 -11.28
C LYS A 110 -12.32 -0.74 -10.60
N GLY A 111 -11.33 -1.52 -11.04
CA GLY A 111 -9.95 -1.39 -10.55
C GLY A 111 -9.45 0.05 -10.68
N ARG A 112 -8.68 0.53 -9.71
CA ARG A 112 -8.44 1.98 -9.55
C ARG A 112 -6.98 2.34 -9.27
N TRP A 113 -6.60 3.53 -9.70
CA TRP A 113 -5.33 4.17 -9.38
C TRP A 113 -5.39 4.92 -8.06
N ILE A 114 -4.41 4.66 -7.20
CA ILE A 114 -4.27 5.23 -5.86
C ILE A 114 -2.87 5.78 -5.73
N LYS A 115 -2.75 6.98 -5.17
CA LYS A 115 -1.46 7.55 -4.79
C LYS A 115 -1.18 7.23 -3.33
N VAL A 116 0.03 6.78 -3.03
CA VAL A 116 0.40 6.35 -1.68
C VAL A 116 1.76 6.92 -1.29
N GLU A 117 1.98 7.10 0.02
CA GLU A 117 3.30 7.42 0.56
C GLU A 117 4.25 6.22 0.39
N ALA A 118 5.42 6.46 -0.18
CA ALA A 118 6.33 5.42 -0.70
C ALA A 118 7.79 5.64 -0.29
N THR A 119 8.02 6.00 0.97
CA THR A 119 9.34 5.96 1.61
C THR A 119 9.62 4.55 2.13
N ILE A 120 10.90 4.13 2.15
CA ILE A 120 11.30 2.84 2.72
C ILE A 120 10.86 2.79 4.18
N ASP A 121 11.29 3.74 5.00
CA ASP A 121 10.82 3.84 6.39
C ASP A 121 9.41 4.44 6.49
N ALA A 122 8.68 4.06 7.53
CA ALA A 122 7.34 4.53 7.83
C ALA A 122 7.38 6.04 8.02
N PRO A 123 6.64 6.83 7.23
CA PRO A 123 6.51 8.25 7.48
C PRO A 123 5.61 8.49 8.69
N ASN A 124 5.53 9.75 9.12
CA ASN A 124 4.64 10.16 10.21
C ASN A 124 4.90 9.39 11.52
N ILE A 125 6.17 9.12 11.84
CA ILE A 125 6.59 8.48 13.09
C ILE A 125 6.20 9.26 14.32
N ASN A 126 6.17 8.59 15.47
CA ASN A 126 5.85 9.20 16.76
C ASN A 126 4.46 9.85 16.80
N THR A 127 3.50 9.27 16.08
CA THR A 127 2.11 9.74 16.03
C THR A 127 1.15 8.70 16.61
N THR A 128 0.06 9.17 17.19
CA THR A 128 -1.04 8.31 17.66
C THR A 128 -2.03 8.00 16.54
N GLU A 129 -2.95 7.05 16.75
CA GLU A 129 -4.06 6.83 15.81
C GLU A 129 -4.89 8.11 15.61
N LYS A 130 -5.10 8.89 16.68
CA LYS A 130 -5.88 10.12 16.64
C LYS A 130 -5.24 11.17 15.73
N ASP A 131 -3.93 11.33 15.80
CA ASP A 131 -3.19 12.26 14.95
C ASP A 131 -3.33 11.88 13.47
N LEU A 132 -3.16 10.59 13.16
CA LEU A 132 -3.34 10.05 11.81
C LEU A 132 -4.77 10.28 11.28
N LYS A 133 -5.80 10.03 12.11
CA LYS A 133 -7.21 10.27 11.75
C LYS A 133 -7.48 11.76 11.48
N ASN A 134 -6.99 12.64 12.35
CA ASN A 134 -7.18 14.08 12.22
C ASN A 134 -6.52 14.61 10.95
N HIS A 135 -5.29 14.17 10.68
CA HIS A 135 -4.56 14.58 9.49
C HIS A 135 -5.19 14.06 8.20
N ALA A 136 -5.59 12.78 8.17
CA ALA A 136 -6.31 12.21 7.03
C ALA A 136 -7.56 13.05 6.70
N LYS A 137 -8.36 13.41 7.72
CA LYS A 137 -9.52 14.29 7.55
C LYS A 137 -9.13 15.68 7.02
N ALA A 138 -8.10 16.30 7.57
CA ALA A 138 -7.66 17.64 7.20
C ALA A 138 -7.14 17.71 5.75
N LYS A 139 -6.37 16.70 5.31
CA LYS A 139 -5.82 16.61 3.96
C LYS A 139 -6.75 15.93 2.94
N LYS A 140 -7.91 15.43 3.39
CA LYS A 140 -8.82 14.60 2.60
C LYS A 140 -8.14 13.32 2.07
N TYR A 141 -7.17 12.80 2.82
CA TYR A 141 -6.56 11.50 2.59
C TYR A 141 -7.37 10.40 3.29
N SER A 142 -7.09 9.16 2.93
CA SER A 142 -7.44 7.99 3.74
C SER A 142 -6.17 7.45 4.40
N ARG A 143 -6.29 6.78 5.54
CA ARG A 143 -5.19 5.92 6.01
C ARG A 143 -4.97 4.83 4.97
N GLN A 144 -3.71 4.48 4.69
CA GLN A 144 -3.39 3.43 3.73
C GLN A 144 -3.99 2.11 4.21
N ARG A 145 -4.62 1.38 3.29
CA ARG A 145 -5.20 0.06 3.56
C ARG A 145 -4.16 -1.03 3.35
N LEU A 146 -4.37 -2.20 3.96
CA LEU A 146 -3.45 -3.34 3.85
C LEU A 146 -3.19 -3.75 2.39
N ILE A 147 -4.24 -3.81 1.57
CA ILE A 147 -4.10 -4.18 0.16
C ILE A 147 -3.21 -3.19 -0.61
N THR A 148 -3.43 -1.89 -0.42
CA THR A 148 -2.64 -0.82 -1.04
C THR A 148 -1.21 -0.84 -0.55
N TYR A 149 -1.00 -1.13 0.73
CA TYR A 149 0.32 -1.30 1.32
C TYR A 149 1.08 -2.49 0.73
N ILE A 150 0.43 -3.65 0.58
CA ILE A 150 1.02 -4.84 -0.05
C ILE A 150 1.49 -4.50 -1.47
N PHE A 151 0.61 -3.93 -2.28
CA PHE A 151 0.96 -3.57 -3.66
C PHE A 151 2.05 -2.51 -3.74
N ALA A 152 1.99 -1.48 -2.91
CA ALA A 152 3.03 -0.47 -2.81
C ALA A 152 4.38 -1.08 -2.44
N SER A 153 4.40 -2.04 -1.50
CA SER A 153 5.60 -2.74 -1.05
C SER A 153 6.18 -3.64 -2.12
N GLN A 154 5.35 -4.43 -2.80
CA GLN A 154 5.81 -5.28 -3.92
C GLN A 154 6.39 -4.42 -5.06
N ALA A 155 5.73 -3.32 -5.40
CA ALA A 155 6.26 -2.40 -6.39
C ALA A 155 7.53 -1.68 -5.89
N SER A 156 7.61 -1.29 -4.62
CA SER A 156 8.83 -0.74 -4.02
C SER A 156 9.99 -1.73 -4.14
N LYS A 157 9.75 -3.02 -3.90
CA LYS A 157 10.76 -4.08 -4.02
C LYS A 157 11.29 -4.17 -5.44
N ASP A 158 10.41 -4.18 -6.43
CA ASP A 158 10.77 -4.23 -7.86
C ASP A 158 11.57 -2.99 -8.30
N LEU A 159 11.25 -1.82 -7.72
CA LEU A 159 11.82 -0.54 -8.15
C LEU A 159 13.09 -0.13 -7.41
N THR A 160 13.23 -0.56 -6.16
CA THR A 160 14.30 -0.08 -5.26
C THR A 160 15.13 -1.19 -4.64
N GLY A 161 14.70 -2.45 -4.75
CA GLY A 161 15.30 -3.57 -4.04
C GLY A 161 14.83 -3.72 -2.58
N HIS A 162 13.97 -2.82 -2.08
CA HIS A 162 13.45 -2.84 -0.71
C HIS A 162 11.93 -2.79 -0.66
N TYR A 163 11.34 -3.57 0.23
CA TYR A 163 9.94 -3.41 0.61
C TYR A 163 9.74 -2.10 1.40
N LEU A 164 8.47 -1.68 1.55
CA LEU A 164 8.17 -0.65 2.54
C LEU A 164 8.32 -1.25 3.94
N ASP A 165 8.83 -0.43 4.86
CA ASP A 165 9.08 -0.75 6.26
C ASP A 165 10.02 -1.93 6.47
N GLU A 166 10.90 -2.19 5.49
CA GLU A 166 11.90 -3.25 5.56
C GLU A 166 12.86 -2.96 6.73
N GLU A 167 12.92 -3.88 7.70
CA GLU A 167 13.83 -3.92 8.87
C GLU A 167 13.61 -2.87 9.99
N SER A 168 13.31 -1.60 9.68
CA SER A 168 13.53 -0.49 10.65
C SER A 168 12.28 0.08 11.32
N THR A 169 11.12 0.02 10.66
CA THR A 169 9.90 0.67 11.14
C THR A 169 8.67 -0.22 11.00
N TRP A 170 7.57 0.19 11.65
CA TRP A 170 6.25 -0.39 11.49
C TRP A 170 5.28 0.67 10.99
N SER A 171 4.49 0.32 9.98
CA SER A 171 3.39 1.17 9.52
C SER A 171 2.09 0.81 10.20
N ARG A 172 1.41 1.83 10.68
CA ARG A 172 0.07 1.78 11.23
C ARG A 172 -0.93 2.05 10.10
N LEU A 173 -1.65 1.01 9.68
CA LEU A 173 -2.61 1.05 8.58
C LEU A 173 -4.04 1.27 9.06
N GLY A 174 -4.89 1.74 8.14
CA GLY A 174 -6.33 1.82 8.39
C GLY A 174 -7.00 0.45 8.30
N THR A 175 -7.80 0.10 9.30
CA THR A 175 -8.74 -1.03 9.25
C THR A 175 -10.19 -0.53 9.30
N HIS A 176 -11.14 -1.41 8.95
CA HIS A 176 -12.58 -1.13 8.96
C HIS A 176 -13.27 -1.42 10.31
N PHE A 177 -12.57 -2.00 11.28
CA PHE A 177 -13.17 -2.34 12.58
C PHE A 177 -12.91 -1.22 13.60
N GLN A 178 -13.84 -1.09 14.55
CA GLN A 178 -13.86 -0.05 15.58
C GLN A 178 -12.47 0.16 16.20
N SER A 179 -11.85 1.31 15.91
CA SER A 179 -10.63 1.84 16.56
C SER A 179 -9.33 1.02 16.51
N GLU A 180 -9.22 -0.06 15.74
CA GLU A 180 -8.02 -0.91 15.77
C GLU A 180 -7.17 -0.77 14.51
N VAL A 181 -6.04 -0.09 14.62
CA VAL A 181 -5.04 0.09 13.55
C VAL A 181 -4.13 -1.12 13.40
N ALA A 182 -3.96 -1.69 12.20
CA ALA A 182 -3.01 -2.78 12.02
C ALA A 182 -1.58 -2.25 11.91
N TYR A 183 -0.66 -2.73 12.75
CA TYR A 183 0.77 -2.59 12.51
C TYR A 183 1.20 -3.57 11.44
N VAL A 184 2.03 -3.13 10.51
CA VAL A 184 2.57 -3.99 9.47
C VAL A 184 4.03 -3.65 9.19
N ARG A 185 4.78 -4.66 8.76
CA ARG A 185 6.05 -4.48 8.06
C ARG A 185 6.31 -5.66 7.14
N PHE A 186 7.14 -5.44 6.13
CA PHE A 186 7.76 -6.53 5.37
C PHE A 186 9.15 -6.84 5.93
N HIS A 187 9.53 -8.11 5.89
CA HIS A 187 10.93 -8.52 6.04
C HIS A 187 11.60 -8.59 4.67
N SER A 188 12.92 -8.54 4.67
CA SER A 188 13.74 -8.58 3.43
C SER A 188 13.52 -9.82 2.57
N ASP A 189 13.11 -10.95 3.18
CA ASP A 189 12.79 -12.20 2.49
C ASP A 189 11.40 -12.21 1.82
N GLY A 190 10.55 -11.23 2.14
CA GLY A 190 9.21 -11.07 1.63
C GLY A 190 8.10 -11.43 2.61
N ASP A 191 8.39 -11.91 3.83
CA ASP A 191 7.40 -12.18 4.88
C ASP A 191 6.68 -10.89 5.32
N LEU A 192 5.36 -10.96 5.46
CA LEU A 192 4.53 -9.85 5.93
C LEU A 192 4.07 -10.13 7.35
N THR A 193 4.61 -9.37 8.31
CA THR A 193 4.22 -9.50 9.72
C THR A 193 3.18 -8.45 10.09
N ILE A 194 2.14 -8.91 10.81
CA ILE A 194 1.08 -8.08 11.38
C ILE A 194 0.98 -8.43 12.88
N PRO A 195 1.69 -7.73 13.79
CA PRO A 195 1.74 -8.11 15.20
C PRO A 195 0.44 -7.73 15.93
N TRP A 196 0.13 -8.48 16.98
CA TRP A 196 -0.98 -8.26 17.89
C TRP A 196 -0.47 -8.20 19.34
N PRO A 197 -0.99 -7.34 20.24
CA PRO A 197 -2.16 -6.45 20.10
C PRO A 197 -1.88 -5.06 19.51
N LEU A 198 -2.94 -4.41 19.04
CA LEU A 198 -2.91 -3.11 18.37
C LEU A 198 -3.31 -1.98 19.35
N ASP A 199 -2.37 -1.45 20.14
CA ASP A 199 -2.67 -0.29 21.01
C ASP A 199 -2.79 1.01 20.20
N PRO A 200 -3.95 1.70 20.17
CA PRO A 200 -4.13 2.96 19.44
C PRO A 200 -3.30 4.14 19.98
N GLN A 201 -2.84 4.05 21.23
CA GLN A 201 -2.02 5.06 21.91
C GLN A 201 -0.52 4.82 21.77
N ALA A 202 -0.09 3.62 21.39
CA ALA A 202 1.32 3.35 21.16
C ALA A 202 1.90 4.37 20.17
N HIS A 203 3.13 4.82 20.38
CA HIS A 203 3.85 5.71 19.46
C HIS A 203 5.34 5.61 19.80
N GLY A 204 6.18 5.97 18.83
CA GLY A 204 7.62 6.00 19.03
C GLY A 204 8.37 6.17 17.72
N ALA A 205 9.69 6.20 17.81
CA ALA A 205 10.57 6.42 16.65
C ALA A 205 10.46 5.31 15.58
N GLY A 206 10.09 4.09 15.98
CA GLY A 206 9.93 2.94 15.07
C GLY A 206 8.50 2.72 14.57
N ILE A 207 7.54 3.60 14.88
CA ILE A 207 6.13 3.40 14.55
C ILE A 207 5.56 4.66 13.90
N GLY A 208 5.20 4.53 12.62
CA GLY A 208 4.61 5.59 11.82
C GLY A 208 3.27 5.20 11.22
N GLY A 209 2.71 6.05 10.39
CA GLY A 209 1.48 5.80 9.67
C GLY A 209 1.59 6.25 8.22
N ARG A 210 0.89 5.55 7.33
CA ARG A 210 0.88 5.86 5.90
C ARG A 210 -0.48 6.32 5.44
N PHE A 211 -0.48 7.23 4.47
CA PHE A 211 -1.67 7.73 3.83
C PHE A 211 -1.80 7.28 2.38
N GLU A 212 -3.05 7.25 1.91
CA GLU A 212 -3.40 7.06 0.51
C GLU A 212 -4.38 8.14 0.04
N GLU A 213 -4.26 8.51 -1.23
CA GLU A 213 -5.10 9.49 -1.91
C GLU A 213 -5.74 8.83 -3.13
N VAL A 214 -7.07 8.92 -3.20
CA VAL A 214 -7.86 8.48 -4.35
C VAL A 214 -8.38 9.71 -5.07
N LYS A 215 -8.15 9.78 -6.38
CA LYS A 215 -8.69 10.86 -7.22
C LYS A 215 -10.22 10.79 -7.16
N LYS A 216 -10.86 11.91 -6.80
CA LYS A 216 -12.32 12.01 -6.87
C LYS A 216 -12.74 12.04 -8.35
N ALA A 217 -13.83 11.33 -8.64
CA ALA A 217 -14.48 11.38 -9.95
C ALA A 217 -14.98 12.80 -10.25
#